data_AF-A0A7K4AD43-F1
#
_entry.id   AF-A0A7K4AD43-F1
#
_cell.length_a   1.000
_cell.length_b   1.000
_cell.length_c   1.000
_cell.angle_alpha   90.00
_cell.angle_beta   90.00
_cell.angle_gamma   90.00
#
_symmetry.space_group_name_H-M   'P 1'
#
loop_
_entity.id
_entity.type
_entity.pdbx_description
1 polymer ?
#
loop_
_entity_poly.entity_id
_entity_poly.type
_entity_poly.pdbx_seq_one_letter_code
_entity_poly.pdbx_strand_id
1 'polypeptide(L)'
;MENKEGRSRGLALKERKPFRSGIRSRSKDTWIGRNWSTVLVLVAIILIALFVRSYFVYSTSVDNGFLVAGGSDSYYHQRVIDYVQDTGSHLVHDPLLNYPMGMRNPRPPIYDWSVAVTGQLISGLTGMD
;
A
#
# COMPACT_ATOMS: atom_id res chain seq x y z
N MET A 1 22.60 -78.93 -29.70
CA MET A 1 21.40 -79.07 -28.84
C MET A 1 21.95 -79.06 -27.43
N GLU A 2 21.76 -78.10 -26.54
CA GLU A 2 20.63 -77.23 -26.26
C GLU A 2 21.17 -76.00 -25.51
N ASN A 3 20.76 -74.82 -25.95
CA ASN A 3 21.11 -73.53 -25.39
C ASN A 3 19.89 -73.04 -24.62
N LYS A 4 19.95 -72.94 -23.28
CA LYS A 4 18.95 -72.21 -22.46
C LYS A 4 19.59 -71.57 -21.23
N GLU A 5 20.37 -70.54 -21.51
CA GLU A 5 20.55 -69.40 -20.62
C GLU A 5 19.18 -68.74 -20.38
N GLY A 6 18.72 -68.65 -19.13
CA GLY A 6 17.33 -68.28 -18.87
C GLY A 6 17.06 -67.69 -17.50
N ARG A 7 17.15 -66.36 -17.43
CA ARG A 7 16.52 -65.44 -16.45
C ARG A 7 17.15 -65.31 -15.06
N SER A 8 18.24 -64.54 -15.01
CA SER A 8 18.44 -63.60 -13.90
C SER A 8 17.32 -62.55 -13.93
N ARG A 9 16.33 -62.69 -13.05
CA ARG A 9 15.32 -61.66 -12.80
C ARG A 9 15.99 -60.52 -12.03
N GLY A 10 16.58 -59.59 -12.77
CA GLY A 10 16.98 -58.29 -12.24
C GLY A 10 15.74 -57.60 -11.66
N LEU A 11 15.62 -57.62 -10.33
CA LEU A 11 14.70 -56.78 -9.60
C LEU A 11 15.15 -55.34 -9.82
N ALA A 12 14.60 -54.71 -10.85
CA ALA A 12 14.74 -53.29 -11.09
C ALA A 12 14.12 -52.57 -9.88
N LEU A 13 14.98 -52.22 -8.93
CA LEU A 13 14.67 -51.30 -7.84
C LEU A 13 14.22 -50.00 -8.51
N LYS A 14 12.91 -49.83 -8.56
CA LYS A 14 12.24 -48.64 -9.06
C LYS A 14 12.65 -47.49 -8.14
N GLU A 15 13.68 -46.74 -8.56
CA GLU A 15 14.09 -45.51 -7.90
C GLU A 15 12.88 -44.62 -7.70
N ARG A 16 12.43 -44.49 -6.45
CA ARG A 16 11.45 -43.48 -6.09
C ARG A 16 12.20 -42.15 -6.07
N LYS A 17 12.08 -41.40 -7.18
CA LYS A 17 12.54 -40.01 -7.25
C LYS A 17 11.99 -39.25 -6.03
N PRO A 18 12.83 -38.52 -5.28
CA PRO A 18 12.37 -37.82 -4.10
C PRO A 18 11.35 -36.75 -4.51
N PHE A 19 10.10 -36.94 -4.09
CA PHE A 19 9.05 -35.93 -4.15
C PHE A 19 9.32 -34.87 -3.06
N ARG A 20 10.41 -34.12 -3.18
CA ARG A 20 10.70 -32.99 -2.30
C ARG A 20 11.35 -31.89 -3.11
N SER A 21 10.89 -30.66 -2.87
CA SER A 21 11.48 -29.39 -3.31
C SER A 21 10.93 -28.71 -4.58
N GLY A 22 9.62 -28.76 -4.83
CA GLY A 22 8.99 -27.91 -5.86
C GLY A 22 8.76 -26.44 -5.46
N ILE A 23 8.87 -26.11 -4.17
CA ILE A 23 8.47 -24.79 -3.64
C ILE A 23 9.62 -23.78 -3.64
N ARG A 24 10.88 -24.23 -3.52
CA ARG A 24 12.06 -23.34 -3.47
C ARG A 24 12.62 -22.90 -4.83
N SER A 25 12.33 -23.60 -5.93
CA SER A 25 12.85 -23.19 -7.25
C SER A 25 11.94 -22.20 -7.97
N ARG A 26 10.63 -22.23 -7.72
CA ARG A 26 9.63 -21.45 -8.46
C ARG A 26 9.80 -19.93 -8.31
N SER A 27 10.32 -19.48 -7.16
CA SER A 27 10.61 -18.07 -6.93
C SER A 27 11.80 -17.54 -7.75
N LYS A 28 12.79 -18.38 -8.05
CA LYS A 28 13.95 -18.00 -8.89
C LYS A 28 13.59 -17.87 -10.37
N ASP A 29 12.51 -18.52 -10.79
CA ASP A 29 11.99 -18.46 -12.17
C ASP A 29 11.13 -17.21 -12.42
N THR A 30 10.74 -16.50 -11.36
CA THR A 30 9.98 -15.25 -11.46
C THR A 30 10.93 -14.06 -11.67
N TRP A 31 10.56 -13.08 -12.51
CA TRP A 31 11.35 -11.86 -12.73
C TRP A 31 11.74 -11.16 -11.41
N ILE A 32 10.85 -11.18 -10.43
CA ILE A 32 11.02 -10.59 -9.10
C ILE A 32 12.09 -11.31 -8.29
N GLY A 33 12.11 -12.65 -8.29
CA GLY A 33 13.13 -13.41 -7.57
C GLY A 33 14.49 -13.36 -8.26
N ARG A 34 14.53 -13.11 -9.58
CA ARG A 34 15.76 -12.86 -10.34
C ARG A 34 16.32 -11.47 -10.07
N ASN A 35 15.46 -10.47 -9.92
CA ASN A 35 15.83 -9.07 -9.67
C ASN A 35 15.54 -8.63 -8.23
N TRP A 36 15.70 -9.55 -7.27
CA TRP A 36 15.40 -9.28 -5.87
C TRP A 36 16.21 -8.11 -5.31
N SER A 37 17.47 -7.97 -5.73
CA SER A 37 18.32 -6.82 -5.38
C SER A 37 17.71 -5.49 -5.85
N THR A 38 17.14 -5.44 -7.05
CA THR A 38 16.48 -4.24 -7.58
C THR A 38 15.23 -3.89 -6.77
N VAL A 39 14.43 -4.89 -6.41
CA VAL A 39 13.23 -4.69 -5.57
C VAL A 39 13.63 -4.17 -4.19
N LEU A 40 14.67 -4.73 -3.58
CA LEU A 40 15.19 -4.24 -2.30
C LEU A 40 15.66 -2.79 -2.38
N VAL A 41 16.37 -2.42 -3.45
CA VAL A 41 16.82 -1.03 -3.65
C VAL A 41 15.62 -0.09 -3.81
N LEU A 42 14.60 -0.46 -4.59
CA LEU A 42 13.40 0.36 -4.76
C LEU A 42 12.63 0.53 -3.44
N VAL A 43 12.47 -0.55 -2.67
CA VAL A 43 11.86 -0.49 -1.34
C VAL A 43 12.68 0.40 -0.41
N ALA A 44 14.01 0.27 -0.42
CA ALA A 44 14.88 1.12 0.37
C ALA A 44 14.74 2.60 -0.01
N ILE A 45 14.66 2.94 -1.30
CA ILE A 45 14.42 4.31 -1.77
C ILE A 45 13.09 4.85 -1.25
N ILE A 46 12.01 4.06 -1.34
CA ILE A 46 10.68 4.46 -0.84
C ILE A 46 10.73 4.70 0.69
N LEU A 47 11.36 3.81 1.44
CA LEU A 47 11.48 3.93 2.89
C LEU A 47 12.33 5.12 3.30
N ILE A 48 13.45 5.37 2.61
CA ILE A 48 14.31 6.53 2.86
C ILE A 48 13.54 7.83 2.54
N ALA A 49 12.83 7.88 1.40
CA ALA A 49 12.03 9.05 1.02
C ALA A 49 10.91 9.32 2.05
N LEU A 50 10.23 8.27 2.50
CA LEU A 50 9.20 8.37 3.54
C LEU A 50 9.78 8.84 4.87
N PHE A 51 10.95 8.30 5.25
CA PHE A 51 11.65 8.66 6.48
C PHE A 51 12.02 10.14 6.47
N VAL A 52 12.68 10.62 5.41
CA VAL A 52 13.08 12.04 5.31
C VAL A 52 11.86 12.96 5.35
N ARG A 53 10.77 12.59 4.67
CA ARG A 53 9.55 13.42 4.65
C ARG A 53 8.79 13.44 5.97
N SER A 54 8.87 12.38 6.76
CA SER A 54 8.09 12.22 7.99
C SER A 54 8.88 12.61 9.24
N TYR A 55 10.14 12.18 9.35
CA TYR A 55 10.94 12.31 10.57
C TYR A 55 11.16 13.76 10.98
N PHE A 56 11.50 14.64 10.02
CA PHE A 56 11.75 16.06 10.31
C PHE A 56 10.47 16.88 10.55
N VAL A 57 9.32 16.37 10.14
CA VAL A 57 8.01 17.07 10.24
C VAL A 57 7.16 16.46 11.37
N TYR A 58 7.60 15.35 11.96
CA TYR A 58 6.83 14.62 12.96
C TYR A 58 6.46 15.48 14.18
N SER A 59 7.44 16.16 14.79
CA SER A 59 7.21 16.99 15.98
C SER A 59 6.26 18.15 15.69
N THR A 60 6.32 18.76 14.51
CA THR A 60 5.42 19.87 14.15
C THR A 60 4.01 19.39 13.83
N SER A 61 3.87 18.20 13.24
CA SER A 61 2.57 17.62 12.90
C SER A 61 1.84 16.93 14.05
N VAL A 62 2.52 16.55 15.14
CA VAL A 62 1.89 15.85 16.28
C VAL A 62 1.74 16.74 17.51
N ASP A 63 2.77 17.51 17.87
CA ASP A 63 2.82 18.16 19.20
C ASP A 63 2.05 19.49 19.27
N ASN A 64 1.88 20.20 18.15
CA ASN A 64 1.24 21.52 18.10
C ASN A 64 -0.21 21.49 17.55
N GLY A 65 -0.98 20.46 17.92
CA GLY A 65 -2.41 20.38 17.59
C GLY A 65 -2.70 20.01 16.13
N PHE A 66 -1.95 19.06 15.56
CA PHE A 66 -2.11 18.61 14.17
C PHE A 66 -2.00 19.75 13.15
N LEU A 67 -0.83 20.41 13.11
CA LEU A 67 -0.55 21.36 12.03
C LEU A 67 -0.59 20.63 10.69
N VAL A 68 -1.69 20.82 9.95
CA VAL A 68 -1.90 20.22 8.64
C VAL A 68 -0.88 20.84 7.70
N ALA A 69 0.18 20.07 7.39
CA ALA A 69 1.18 20.34 6.37
C ALA A 69 1.40 21.85 6.06
N GLY A 70 1.97 22.59 7.03
CA GLY A 70 2.75 23.82 6.84
C GLY A 70 2.17 25.03 6.08
N GLY A 71 0.92 25.02 5.61
CA GLY A 71 0.38 26.08 4.75
C GLY A 71 -1.13 26.27 4.87
N SER A 72 -1.65 27.41 4.41
CA SER A 72 -3.07 27.78 4.52
C SER A 72 -4.01 26.85 3.75
N ASP A 73 -3.54 26.30 2.62
CA ASP A 73 -4.36 25.43 1.78
C ASP A 73 -4.68 24.09 2.45
N SER A 74 -3.75 23.57 3.26
CA SER A 74 -3.89 22.31 4.00
C SER A 74 -5.05 22.38 5.01
N TYR A 75 -5.21 23.52 5.68
CA TYR A 75 -6.36 23.75 6.58
C TYR A 75 -7.69 23.77 5.85
N TYR A 76 -7.71 24.32 4.64
CA TYR A 76 -8.93 24.29 3.84
C TYR A 76 -9.27 22.86 3.38
N HIS A 77 -8.27 22.06 3.01
CA HIS A 77 -8.50 20.64 2.71
C HIS A 77 -9.04 19.87 3.91
N GLN A 78 -8.50 20.10 5.11
CA GLN A 78 -9.05 19.53 6.35
C GLN A 78 -10.54 19.88 6.51
N ARG A 79 -10.88 21.17 6.40
CA ARG A 79 -12.28 21.63 6.50
C ARG A 79 -13.21 20.99 5.45
N VAL A 80 -12.72 20.73 4.23
CA VAL A 80 -13.51 20.03 3.20
C VAL A 80 -13.68 18.56 3.57
N ILE A 81 -12.62 17.90 4.07
CA ILE A 81 -12.67 16.51 4.50
C ILE A 81 -13.64 16.33 5.67
N ASP A 82 -13.57 17.18 6.69
CA ASP A 82 -14.47 17.17 7.84
C ASP A 82 -15.93 17.33 7.38
N TYR A 83 -16.19 18.27 6.47
CA TYR A 83 -17.52 18.46 5.89
C TYR A 83 -18.03 17.24 5.10
N VAL A 84 -17.15 16.59 4.33
CA VAL A 84 -17.47 15.37 3.58
C VAL A 84 -17.77 14.21 4.53
N GLN A 85 -17.04 14.09 5.63
CA GLN A 85 -17.28 13.08 6.66
C GLN A 85 -18.62 13.32 7.38
N ASP A 86 -18.93 14.56 7.74
CA ASP A 86 -20.16 14.92 8.46
C ASP A 86 -21.42 14.85 7.58
N THR A 87 -21.33 15.37 6.35
CA THR A 87 -22.50 15.54 5.46
C THR A 87 -22.61 14.42 4.42
N GLY A 88 -21.53 13.69 4.16
CA GLY A 88 -21.48 12.71 3.07
C GLY A 88 -21.57 13.34 1.67
N SER A 89 -21.40 14.66 1.55
CA SER A 89 -21.54 15.40 0.29
C SER A 89 -20.36 16.31 0.03
N HIS A 90 -20.09 16.59 -1.24
CA HIS A 90 -18.98 17.46 -1.61
C HIS A 90 -19.31 18.93 -1.32
N LEU A 91 -18.37 19.65 -0.70
CA LEU A 91 -18.50 21.07 -0.44
C LEU A 91 -18.36 21.89 -1.73
N VAL A 92 -19.49 22.13 -2.40
CA VAL A 92 -19.55 22.91 -3.65
C VAL A 92 -19.52 24.41 -3.38
N HIS A 93 -20.26 24.89 -2.39
CA HIS A 93 -20.31 26.32 -2.05
C HIS A 93 -19.91 26.50 -0.59
N ASP A 94 -18.95 27.39 -0.35
CA ASP A 94 -18.43 27.65 0.98
C ASP A 94 -18.61 29.14 1.33
N PRO A 95 -19.45 29.45 2.34
CA PRO A 95 -19.62 30.80 2.88
C PRO A 95 -18.35 31.38 3.52
N LEU A 96 -17.39 30.54 3.91
CA LEU A 96 -16.13 30.98 4.52
C LEU A 96 -15.13 31.51 3.49
N LEU A 97 -15.33 31.19 2.20
CA LEU A 97 -14.59 31.86 1.13
C LEU A 97 -15.27 33.18 0.77
N ASN A 98 -14.51 34.27 0.68
CA ASN A 98 -14.99 35.56 0.17
C ASN A 98 -16.22 36.11 0.91
N TYR A 99 -16.10 36.24 2.24
CA TYR A 99 -17.14 36.83 3.09
C TYR A 99 -17.48 38.26 2.63
N PRO A 100 -18.77 38.67 2.57
CA PRO A 100 -19.96 37.93 3.00
C PRO A 100 -20.64 37.07 1.91
N MET A 101 -20.17 37.14 0.67
CA MET A 101 -20.89 36.57 -0.48
C MET A 101 -20.72 35.05 -0.63
N GLY A 102 -19.71 34.47 0.01
CA GLY A 102 -19.34 33.07 -0.25
C GLY A 102 -18.63 32.92 -1.58
N MET A 103 -18.07 31.74 -1.82
CA MET A 103 -17.57 31.37 -3.14
C MET A 103 -17.79 29.88 -3.42
N ARG A 104 -17.96 29.54 -4.70
CA ARG A 104 -17.93 28.14 -5.12
C ARG A 104 -16.51 27.60 -4.95
N ASN A 105 -16.37 26.47 -4.27
CA ASN A 105 -15.09 25.80 -4.14
C ASN A 105 -14.61 25.31 -5.52
N PRO A 106 -13.47 25.81 -6.05
CA PRO A 106 -12.96 25.37 -7.35
C PRO A 106 -12.10 24.10 -7.25
N ARG A 107 -11.83 23.59 -6.04
CA ARG A 107 -10.85 22.52 -5.80
C ARG A 107 -11.43 21.15 -6.17
N PRO A 108 -10.67 20.30 -6.87
CA PRO A 108 -11.16 19.00 -7.32
C PRO A 108 -11.42 18.05 -6.14
N PRO A 109 -12.50 17.24 -6.19
CA PRO A 109 -12.93 16.40 -5.06
C PRO A 109 -12.02 15.20 -4.77
N ILE A 110 -11.21 14.75 -5.74
CA ILE A 110 -10.54 13.44 -5.68
C ILE A 110 -9.64 13.31 -4.45
N TYR A 111 -8.86 14.34 -4.13
CA TYR A 111 -7.95 14.30 -2.99
C TYR A 111 -8.74 14.19 -1.68
N ASP A 112 -9.69 15.10 -1.46
CA ASP A 112 -10.47 15.18 -0.22
C ASP A 112 -11.29 13.89 0.00
N TRP A 113 -11.93 13.37 -1.06
CA TRP A 113 -12.67 12.11 -0.98
C TRP A 113 -11.77 10.90 -0.75
N SER A 114 -10.57 10.86 -1.35
CA SER A 114 -9.63 9.76 -1.13
C SER A 114 -9.21 9.68 0.34
N VAL A 115 -9.00 10.84 0.98
CA VAL A 115 -8.64 10.92 2.39
C VAL A 115 -9.85 10.59 3.27
N ALA A 116 -11.03 11.16 2.99
CA ALA A 116 -12.25 10.90 3.77
C ALA A 116 -12.62 9.40 3.77
N VAL A 117 -12.62 8.75 2.60
CA VAL A 117 -12.91 7.32 2.47
C VAL A 117 -11.85 6.48 3.16
N THR A 118 -10.56 6.80 2.99
CA THR A 118 -9.49 6.07 3.67
C THR A 118 -9.60 6.20 5.19
N GLY A 119 -9.95 7.39 5.69
CA GLY A 119 -10.21 7.63 7.11
C GLY A 119 -11.36 6.78 7.64
N GLN A 120 -12.50 6.75 6.94
CA GLN A 120 -13.65 5.91 7.29
C GLN A 120 -13.32 4.41 7.25
N LEU A 121 -12.52 3.96 6.28
CA LEU A 121 -12.07 2.57 6.21
C LEU A 121 -11.17 2.20 7.38
N ILE A 122 -10.22 3.07 7.74
CA ILE A 122 -9.34 2.83 8.89
C ILE A 122 -10.15 2.85 10.18
N SER A 123 -11.01 3.84 10.38
CA SER A 123 -11.91 3.92 11.55
C SER A 123 -12.77 2.66 11.69
N GLY A 124 -13.37 2.18 10.60
CA GLY A 124 -14.14 0.94 10.61
C GLY A 124 -13.31 -0.32 10.91
N LEU A 125 -12.01 -0.32 10.58
CA LEU A 125 -11.10 -1.43 10.89
C LEU A 125 -10.56 -1.37 12.32
N THR A 126 -10.31 -0.17 12.86
CA THR A 126 -9.70 0.02 14.18
C THR A 126 -10.72 0.26 15.29
N GLY A 127 -11.97 0.62 14.95
CA GLY A 127 -12.99 1.07 15.89
C GLY A 127 -12.66 2.40 16.56
N MET A 128 -11.79 3.20 15.93
CA MET A 128 -11.41 4.52 16.42
C MET A 128 -12.27 5.57 15.71
N ASP A 129 -13.05 6.31 16.48
CA ASP A 129 -13.92 7.40 16.02
C ASP A 129 -13.18 8.74 16.07
#